data_AF-A0A941EM70-F1
#
_entry.id   AF-A0A941EM70-F1
#
_cell.length_a   1.000
_cell.length_b   1.000
_cell.length_c   1.000
_cell.angle_alpha   90.00
_cell.angle_beta   90.00
_cell.angle_gamma   90.00
#
_symmetry.space_group_name_H-M   'P 1'
#
loop_
_entity.id
_entity.type
_entity.pdbx_description
1 polymer ?
#
loop_
_entity_poly.entity_id
_entity_poly.type
_entity_poly.pdbx_seq_one_letter_code
_entity_poly.pdbx_strand_id
1 'polypeptide(L)'
;MPHIALDNDQPGIRSLFFFRPETAGPLCELVEVLLRGPSSLERWERELIATHVSGLNECKYCTTTHAAYTAAQLPEGLELEVIRADIEIAPISDKLKALLAIAGAVQHSGKDVTEELVDAARKLGATDLEIHDTVLIAAAFCMYNRYVDGLGTWAPDDPDNYAERARALVAHGYMPVVDLARVHQESRVG
;
A
#
# COMPACT_ATOMS: atom_id res chain seq x y z
N MET A 1 -3.31 10.06 -18.88
CA MET A 1 -3.96 11.34 -18.52
C MET A 1 -5.26 10.98 -17.82
N PRO A 2 -5.60 11.65 -16.69
CA PRO A 2 -6.82 11.36 -15.96
C PRO A 2 -8.07 11.50 -16.82
N HIS A 3 -9.10 10.70 -16.52
CA HIS A 3 -10.39 10.73 -17.24
C HIS A 3 -11.26 11.94 -16.88
N ILE A 4 -10.91 12.66 -15.80
CA ILE A 4 -11.60 13.86 -15.32
C ILE A 4 -10.60 14.99 -15.09
N ALA A 5 -11.09 16.24 -15.09
CA ALA A 5 -10.28 17.39 -14.71
C ALA A 5 -10.03 17.37 -13.20
N LEU A 6 -8.76 17.16 -12.81
CA LEU A 6 -8.33 17.16 -11.40
C LEU A 6 -7.74 18.50 -10.94
N ASP A 7 -7.41 19.37 -11.89
CA ASP A 7 -6.88 20.73 -11.67
C ASP A 7 -5.66 20.79 -10.73
N ASN A 8 -4.83 19.75 -10.76
CA ASN A 8 -3.55 19.69 -10.08
C ASN A 8 -2.58 18.81 -10.88
N ASP A 9 -1.30 18.90 -10.54
CA ASP A 9 -0.20 18.20 -11.21
C ASP A 9 0.34 17.02 -10.38
N GLN A 10 -0.34 16.62 -9.31
CA GLN A 10 0.13 15.51 -8.49
C GLN A 10 0.00 14.18 -9.26
N PRO A 11 0.83 13.18 -8.95
CA PRO A 11 0.69 11.85 -9.54
C PRO A 11 -0.21 10.92 -8.73
N GLY A 12 -0.73 9.89 -9.40
CA GLY A 12 -1.42 8.76 -8.79
C GLY A 12 -2.53 9.20 -7.84
N ILE A 13 -2.61 8.51 -6.70
CA ILE A 13 -3.64 8.78 -5.69
C ILE A 13 -3.54 10.18 -5.07
N ARG A 14 -2.35 10.80 -5.07
CA ARG A 14 -2.17 12.16 -4.51
C ARG A 14 -3.01 13.18 -5.28
N SER A 15 -3.12 13.01 -6.60
CA SER A 15 -3.98 13.87 -7.43
C SER A 15 -5.45 13.81 -7.03
N LEU A 16 -5.90 12.64 -6.62
CA LEU A 16 -7.26 12.38 -6.18
C LEU A 16 -7.49 12.94 -4.77
N PHE A 17 -6.49 12.85 -3.90
CA PHE A 17 -6.52 13.47 -2.58
C PHE A 17 -6.55 15.00 -2.66
N PHE A 18 -5.79 15.61 -3.57
CA PHE A 18 -5.84 17.05 -3.82
C PHE A 18 -7.19 17.47 -4.42
N PHE A 19 -7.83 16.61 -5.20
CA PHE A 19 -9.16 16.85 -5.75
C PHE A 19 -10.27 16.78 -4.69
N ARG A 20 -10.20 15.80 -3.76
CA ARG A 20 -11.18 15.63 -2.65
C ARG A 20 -10.49 15.39 -1.30
N PRO A 21 -9.94 16.44 -0.65
CA PRO A 21 -9.25 16.30 0.64
C PRO A 21 -10.14 15.74 1.75
N GLU A 22 -11.47 15.94 1.66
CA GLU A 22 -12.41 15.39 2.64
C GLU A 22 -12.48 13.86 2.60
N THR A 23 -12.29 13.25 1.42
CA THR A 23 -12.14 11.79 1.30
C THR A 23 -10.72 11.32 1.62
N ALA A 24 -9.71 12.15 1.36
CA ALA A 24 -8.31 11.81 1.61
C ALA A 24 -8.03 11.56 3.10
N GLY A 25 -8.60 12.38 3.99
CA GLY A 25 -8.40 12.28 5.44
C GLY A 25 -8.67 10.87 5.99
N PRO A 26 -9.91 10.37 5.94
CA PRO A 26 -10.25 9.04 6.44
C PRO A 26 -9.47 7.90 5.76
N LEU A 27 -9.18 8.05 4.46
CA LEU A 27 -8.39 7.06 3.73
C LEU A 27 -6.93 7.01 4.21
N CYS A 28 -6.31 8.16 4.46
CA CYS A 28 -4.96 8.26 5.01
C CYS A 28 -4.90 7.79 6.47
N GLU A 29 -5.93 8.08 7.27
CA GLU A 29 -6.04 7.58 8.65
C GLU A 29 -6.09 6.06 8.69
N LEU A 30 -6.84 5.42 7.79
CA LEU A 30 -6.89 3.96 7.68
C LEU A 30 -5.51 3.36 7.40
N VAL A 31 -4.79 3.86 6.39
CA VAL A 31 -3.45 3.31 6.07
C VAL A 31 -2.41 3.66 7.12
N GLU A 32 -2.53 4.79 7.84
CA GLU A 32 -1.65 5.09 8.96
C GLU A 32 -1.82 4.04 10.08
N VAL A 33 -3.07 3.71 10.43
CA VAL A 33 -3.36 2.65 11.40
C VAL A 33 -2.80 1.31 10.91
N LEU A 34 -3.14 0.91 9.69
CA LEU A 34 -2.77 -0.41 9.17
C LEU A 34 -1.27 -0.58 8.97
N LEU A 35 -0.57 0.39 8.40
CA LEU A 35 0.82 0.23 7.95
C LEU A 35 1.85 0.76 8.97
N ARG A 36 1.42 1.60 9.92
CA ARG A 36 2.32 2.24 10.89
C ARG A 36 1.86 2.14 12.34
N GLY A 37 0.62 1.73 12.58
CA GLY A 37 0.10 1.47 13.93
C GLY A 37 0.82 0.31 14.63
N PRO A 38 0.58 0.13 15.95
CA PRO A 38 1.15 -0.96 16.73
C PRO A 38 0.81 -2.32 16.14
N SER A 39 1.82 -3.15 15.91
CA SER A 39 1.67 -4.51 15.38
C SER A 39 2.89 -5.35 15.72
N SER A 40 2.73 -6.67 15.73
CA SER A 40 3.85 -7.62 15.74
C SER A 40 4.48 -7.82 14.36
N LEU A 41 3.83 -7.34 13.29
CA LEU A 41 4.44 -7.21 11.97
C LEU A 41 5.22 -5.91 11.87
N GLU A 42 6.43 -6.01 11.34
CA GLU A 42 7.23 -4.85 11.01
C GLU A 42 6.55 -4.00 9.94
N ARG A 43 6.85 -2.70 9.90
CA ARG A 43 6.23 -1.79 8.92
C ARG A 43 6.51 -2.22 7.48
N TRP A 44 7.71 -2.70 7.19
CA TRP A 44 8.08 -3.17 5.85
C TRP A 44 7.30 -4.42 5.42
N GLU A 45 6.93 -5.31 6.35
CA GLU A 45 6.12 -6.50 6.06
C GLU A 45 4.71 -6.10 5.63
N ARG A 46 4.14 -5.09 6.28
CA ARG A 46 2.80 -4.57 5.96
C ARG A 46 2.80 -3.79 4.65
N GLU A 47 3.85 -3.00 4.38
CA GLU A 47 4.06 -2.37 3.08
C GLU A 47 4.30 -3.41 1.97
N LEU A 48 4.93 -4.56 2.27
CA LEU A 48 5.11 -5.64 1.32
C LEU A 48 3.77 -6.28 0.92
N ILE A 49 2.82 -6.45 1.86
CA ILE A 49 1.45 -6.90 1.56
C ILE A 49 0.78 -5.93 0.58
N ALA A 50 0.86 -4.63 0.85
CA ALA A 50 0.34 -3.59 -0.04
C ALA A 50 0.99 -3.62 -1.44
N THR A 51 2.31 -3.80 -1.49
CA THR A 51 3.11 -3.92 -2.72
C THR A 51 2.72 -5.15 -3.52
N HIS A 52 2.55 -6.30 -2.86
CA HIS A 52 2.18 -7.56 -3.48
C HIS A 52 0.80 -7.47 -4.15
N VAL A 53 -0.21 -7.00 -3.40
CA VAL A 53 -1.57 -6.82 -3.92
C VAL A 53 -1.62 -5.81 -5.07
N SER A 54 -0.88 -4.70 -4.94
CA SER A 54 -0.79 -3.70 -6.01
C SER A 54 -0.15 -4.27 -7.28
N GLY A 55 0.87 -5.12 -7.13
CA GLY A 55 1.52 -5.82 -8.23
C GLY A 55 0.57 -6.80 -8.93
N LEU A 56 -0.21 -7.57 -8.17
CA LEU A 56 -1.23 -8.47 -8.71
C LEU A 56 -2.36 -7.72 -9.43
N ASN A 57 -2.68 -6.50 -8.99
CA ASN A 57 -3.64 -5.62 -9.67
C ASN A 57 -3.04 -4.85 -10.86
N GLU A 58 -1.74 -5.03 -11.15
CA GLU A 58 -1.00 -4.30 -12.21
C GLU A 58 -1.05 -2.76 -12.06
N CYS A 59 -1.33 -2.26 -10.86
CA CYS A 59 -1.41 -0.82 -10.59
C CYS A 59 0.01 -0.25 -10.47
N LYS A 60 0.54 0.33 -11.56
CA LYS A 60 1.92 0.84 -11.63
C LYS A 60 2.24 1.82 -10.50
N TYR A 61 1.41 2.84 -10.29
CA TYR A 61 1.67 3.87 -9.28
C TYR A 61 1.78 3.29 -7.88
N CYS A 62 0.80 2.48 -7.48
CA CYS A 62 0.77 1.89 -6.14
C CYS A 62 1.90 0.86 -5.97
N THR A 63 2.15 0.02 -6.97
CA THR A 63 3.25 -0.95 -6.92
C THR A 63 4.60 -0.26 -6.72
N THR A 64 4.91 0.76 -7.53
CA THR A 64 6.20 1.46 -7.43
C THR A 64 6.33 2.24 -6.12
N THR A 65 5.25 2.89 -5.68
CA THR A 65 5.24 3.68 -4.45
C THR A 65 5.46 2.80 -3.22
N HIS A 66 4.66 1.73 -3.06
CA HIS A 66 4.76 0.86 -1.90
C HIS A 66 6.03 -0.01 -1.94
N ALA A 67 6.53 -0.38 -3.13
CA ALA A 67 7.85 -1.00 -3.25
C ALA A 67 8.96 -0.09 -2.69
N ALA A 68 8.95 1.20 -3.02
CA ALA A 68 9.91 2.14 -2.45
C ALA A 68 9.77 2.27 -0.92
N TYR A 69 8.54 2.20 -0.40
CA TYR A 69 8.27 2.28 1.04
C TYR A 69 8.73 1.03 1.79
N THR A 70 8.50 -0.16 1.21
CA THR A 70 9.06 -1.42 1.71
C THR A 70 10.58 -1.36 1.69
N ALA A 71 11.20 -1.01 0.55
CA ALA A 71 12.65 -0.98 0.40
C ALA A 71 13.34 -0.03 1.39
N ALA A 72 12.74 1.13 1.67
CA ALA A 72 13.27 2.09 2.64
C ALA A 72 13.22 1.61 4.11
N GLN A 73 12.51 0.51 4.39
CA GLN A 73 12.30 -0.04 5.73
C GLN A 73 12.81 -1.49 5.85
N LEU A 74 13.40 -2.05 4.80
CA LEU A 74 13.92 -3.42 4.82
C LEU A 74 15.11 -3.54 5.78
N PRO A 75 15.22 -4.68 6.49
CA PRO A 75 16.43 -5.03 7.21
C PRO A 75 17.66 -5.10 6.30
N GLU A 76 18.83 -4.85 6.88
CA GLU A 76 20.10 -4.99 6.16
C GLU A 76 20.28 -6.42 5.60
N GLY A 77 20.74 -6.52 4.35
CA GLY A 77 20.96 -7.80 3.65
C GLY A 77 19.73 -8.40 3.00
N LEU A 78 18.55 -7.79 3.12
CA LEU A 78 17.33 -8.21 2.45
C LEU A 78 17.06 -7.32 1.23
N GLU A 79 16.84 -7.94 0.06
CA GLU A 79 16.61 -7.22 -1.19
C GLU A 79 15.17 -7.40 -1.67
N LEU A 80 14.47 -6.28 -1.92
CA LEU A 80 13.07 -6.33 -2.33
C LEU A 80 12.87 -7.07 -3.66
N GLU A 81 13.78 -6.91 -4.61
CA GLU A 81 13.68 -7.57 -5.92
C GLU A 81 13.85 -9.08 -5.81
N VAL A 82 14.65 -9.57 -4.85
CA VAL A 82 14.74 -11.00 -4.53
C VAL A 82 13.42 -11.52 -3.97
N ILE A 83 12.78 -10.77 -3.07
CA ILE A 83 11.48 -11.14 -2.50
C ILE A 83 10.39 -11.19 -3.58
N ARG A 84 10.37 -10.19 -4.46
CA ARG A 84 9.33 -10.05 -5.50
C ARG A 84 9.50 -11.01 -6.67
N ALA A 85 10.73 -11.48 -6.92
CA ALA A 85 11.00 -12.44 -7.98
C ALA A 85 10.29 -13.78 -7.73
N ASP A 86 10.32 -14.26 -6.49
CA ASP A 86 9.63 -15.49 -6.08
C ASP A 86 9.41 -15.51 -4.56
N ILE A 87 8.17 -15.30 -4.14
CA ILE A 87 7.76 -15.27 -2.72
C ILE A 87 7.98 -16.62 -2.03
N GLU A 88 7.85 -17.74 -2.74
CA GLU A 88 7.95 -19.07 -2.15
C GLU A 88 9.36 -19.35 -1.63
N ILE A 89 10.37 -18.94 -2.40
CA ILE A 89 11.80 -19.09 -2.01
C ILE A 89 12.39 -17.84 -1.37
N ALA A 90 11.64 -16.74 -1.27
CA ALA A 90 12.11 -15.50 -0.69
C ALA A 90 12.63 -15.71 0.74
N PRO A 91 13.71 -15.01 1.13
CA PRO A 91 14.30 -15.10 2.47
C PRO A 91 13.51 -14.29 3.51
N ILE A 92 12.19 -14.52 3.57
CA ILE A 92 11.25 -13.95 4.54
C ILE A 92 10.64 -15.10 5.36
N SER A 93 10.01 -14.76 6.49
CA SER A 93 9.39 -15.76 7.36
C SER A 93 8.26 -16.52 6.64
N ASP A 94 8.10 -17.81 6.96
CA ASP A 94 6.98 -18.61 6.43
C ASP A 94 5.63 -18.01 6.85
N LYS A 95 5.56 -17.39 8.04
CA LYS A 95 4.38 -16.63 8.49
C LYS A 95 4.04 -15.53 7.48
N LEU A 96 5.01 -14.73 7.06
CA LEU A 96 4.79 -13.65 6.09
C LEU A 96 4.37 -14.20 4.72
N LYS A 97 4.96 -15.32 4.25
CA LYS A 97 4.53 -16.00 3.01
C LYS A 97 3.07 -16.43 3.08
N ALA A 98 2.64 -17.03 4.20
CA ALA A 98 1.25 -17.41 4.40
C ALA A 98 0.29 -16.20 4.43
N LEU A 99 0.70 -15.08 5.04
CA LEU A 99 -0.07 -13.84 5.00
C LEU A 99 -0.14 -13.25 3.58
N LEU A 100 0.94 -13.30 2.79
CA LEU A 100 0.93 -12.89 1.39
C LEU A 100 0.00 -13.76 0.53
N ALA A 101 -0.07 -15.07 0.80
CA ALA A 101 -1.03 -15.96 0.15
C ALA A 101 -2.50 -15.58 0.48
N ILE A 102 -2.79 -15.24 1.74
CA ILE A 102 -4.11 -14.69 2.13
C ILE A 102 -4.38 -13.38 1.39
N ALA A 103 -3.42 -12.48 1.31
CA ALA A 103 -3.57 -11.20 0.62
C ALA A 103 -3.83 -11.38 -0.89
N GLY A 104 -3.14 -12.33 -1.54
CA GLY A 104 -3.39 -12.71 -2.93
C GLY A 104 -4.80 -13.29 -3.13
N ALA A 105 -5.28 -14.10 -2.19
CA ALA A 105 -6.67 -14.59 -2.22
C ALA A 105 -7.68 -13.43 -2.12
N VAL A 106 -7.49 -12.51 -1.16
CA VAL A 106 -8.35 -11.30 -1.05
C VAL A 106 -8.35 -10.47 -2.34
N GLN A 107 -7.18 -10.34 -2.98
CA GLN A 107 -7.04 -9.59 -4.23
C GLN A 107 -7.92 -10.16 -5.35
N HIS A 108 -7.98 -11.48 -5.47
CA HIS A 108 -8.88 -12.16 -6.40
C HIS A 108 -10.34 -12.00 -5.93
N SER A 109 -10.64 -12.43 -4.71
CA SER A 109 -11.97 -12.39 -4.11
C SER A 109 -11.89 -12.68 -2.62
N GLY A 110 -12.63 -11.93 -1.79
CA GLY A 110 -12.73 -12.23 -0.35
C GLY A 110 -13.33 -13.62 -0.05
N LYS A 111 -13.99 -14.27 -1.02
CA LYS A 111 -14.49 -15.66 -0.89
C LYS A 111 -13.40 -16.71 -1.07
N ASP A 112 -12.25 -16.32 -1.62
CA ASP A 112 -11.12 -17.23 -1.85
C ASP A 112 -10.24 -17.33 -0.59
N VAL A 113 -10.51 -16.51 0.43
CA VAL A 113 -9.91 -16.67 1.76
C VAL A 113 -10.61 -17.82 2.48
N THR A 114 -10.00 -19.00 2.41
CA THR A 114 -10.56 -20.23 3.00
C THR A 114 -10.07 -20.46 4.43
N GLU A 115 -10.76 -21.36 5.15
CA GLU A 115 -10.32 -21.80 6.49
C GLU A 115 -8.93 -22.43 6.45
N GLU A 116 -8.59 -23.14 5.37
CA GLU A 116 -7.27 -23.77 5.21
C GLU A 116 -6.14 -22.74 5.13
N LEU A 117 -6.34 -21.62 4.43
CA LEU A 117 -5.35 -20.54 4.37
C LEU A 117 -5.15 -19.89 5.74
N VAL A 118 -6.26 -19.61 6.45
CA VAL A 118 -6.25 -19.04 7.79
C VAL A 118 -5.55 -19.97 8.79
N ASP A 119 -5.88 -21.27 8.76
CA ASP A 119 -5.28 -22.27 9.63
C ASP A 119 -3.80 -22.49 9.32
N ALA A 120 -3.38 -22.44 8.06
CA ALA A 120 -1.98 -22.50 7.68
C ALA A 120 -1.19 -21.33 8.27
N ALA A 121 -1.71 -20.10 8.19
CA ALA A 121 -1.09 -18.92 8.80
C ALA A 121 -1.03 -19.05 10.33
N ARG A 122 -2.12 -19.50 10.98
CA ARG A 122 -2.16 -19.72 12.44
C ARG A 122 -1.12 -20.75 12.91
N LYS A 123 -0.92 -21.84 12.16
CA LYS A 123 0.11 -22.87 12.46
C LYS A 123 1.52 -22.30 12.44
N LEU A 124 1.74 -21.23 11.68
CA LEU A 124 3.01 -20.50 11.58
C LEU A 124 3.10 -19.34 12.59
N GLY A 125 2.14 -19.25 13.51
CA GLY A 125 2.11 -18.25 14.58
C GLY A 125 1.45 -16.93 14.19
N ALA A 126 0.73 -16.85 13.07
CA ALA A 126 -0.06 -15.66 12.75
C ALA A 126 -1.18 -15.45 13.78
N THR A 127 -1.27 -14.25 14.32
CA THR A 127 -2.33 -13.87 15.26
C THR A 127 -3.59 -13.42 14.53
N ASP A 128 -4.72 -13.38 15.23
CA ASP A 128 -5.99 -12.89 14.68
C ASP A 128 -5.88 -11.44 14.19
N LEU A 129 -5.09 -10.61 14.88
CA LEU A 129 -4.84 -9.22 14.47
C LEU A 129 -4.03 -9.17 13.17
N GLU A 130 -2.98 -9.99 13.03
CA GLU A 130 -2.15 -10.03 11.82
C GLU A 130 -2.95 -10.51 10.61
N ILE A 131 -3.83 -11.51 10.79
CA ILE A 131 -4.71 -12.01 9.73
C ILE A 131 -5.76 -10.95 9.37
N HIS A 132 -6.39 -10.32 10.38
CA HIS A 132 -7.33 -9.23 10.17
C HIS A 132 -6.70 -8.09 9.36
N ASP A 133 -5.54 -7.60 9.80
CA ASP A 133 -4.86 -6.47 9.16
C ASP A 133 -4.37 -6.86 7.78
N THR A 134 -3.89 -8.09 7.56
CA THR A 134 -3.53 -8.59 6.23
C THR A 134 -4.72 -8.52 5.27
N VAL A 135 -5.89 -9.01 5.69
CA VAL A 135 -7.10 -8.97 4.88
C VAL A 135 -7.53 -7.52 4.60
N LEU A 136 -7.51 -6.66 5.62
CA LEU A 136 -7.94 -5.27 5.47
C LEU A 136 -6.96 -4.42 4.65
N ILE A 137 -5.64 -4.64 4.79
CA ILE A 137 -4.62 -4.05 3.91
C ILE A 137 -4.90 -4.48 2.47
N ALA A 138 -5.03 -5.79 2.21
CA ALA A 138 -5.27 -6.28 0.86
C ALA A 138 -6.56 -5.69 0.24
N ALA A 139 -7.66 -5.67 0.99
CA ALA A 139 -8.92 -5.08 0.54
C ALA A 139 -8.81 -3.57 0.27
N ALA A 140 -8.14 -2.83 1.17
CA ALA A 140 -7.93 -1.39 1.01
C ALA A 140 -7.06 -1.08 -0.22
N PHE A 141 -5.98 -1.83 -0.44
CA PHE A 141 -5.13 -1.67 -1.63
C PHE A 141 -5.86 -2.04 -2.91
N CYS A 142 -6.70 -3.07 -2.89
CA CYS A 142 -7.64 -3.35 -3.97
C CYS A 142 -8.56 -2.17 -4.31
N MET A 143 -9.04 -1.43 -3.31
CA MET A 143 -9.82 -0.21 -3.52
C MET A 143 -8.95 0.94 -4.05
N TYR A 144 -7.78 1.20 -3.44
CA TYR A 144 -6.87 2.27 -3.86
C TYR A 144 -6.37 2.09 -5.29
N ASN A 145 -5.98 0.87 -5.67
CA ASN A 145 -5.55 0.54 -7.02
C ASN A 145 -6.66 0.83 -8.03
N ARG A 146 -7.89 0.33 -7.77
CA ARG A 146 -9.05 0.60 -8.63
C ARG A 146 -9.41 2.08 -8.69
N TYR A 147 -9.17 2.85 -7.63
CA TYR A 147 -9.40 4.29 -7.64
C TYR A 147 -8.39 5.04 -8.52
N VAL A 148 -7.10 4.67 -8.41
CA VAL A 148 -5.99 5.21 -9.20
C VAL A 148 -6.13 4.89 -10.69
N ASP A 149 -6.34 3.61 -11.01
CA ASP A 149 -6.41 3.13 -12.38
C ASP A 149 -7.76 3.45 -13.03
N GLY A 150 -8.85 3.36 -12.26
CA GLY A 150 -10.21 3.65 -12.74
C GLY A 150 -10.41 5.13 -13.12
N LEU A 151 -9.59 6.04 -12.61
CA LEU A 151 -9.56 7.45 -13.04
C LEU A 151 -8.40 7.77 -13.99
N GLY A 152 -7.58 6.79 -14.38
CA GLY A 152 -6.51 6.97 -15.36
C GLY A 152 -5.40 7.93 -14.90
N THR A 153 -5.13 7.99 -13.60
CA THR A 153 -4.08 8.86 -13.05
C THR A 153 -2.69 8.45 -13.57
N TRP A 154 -1.74 9.39 -13.56
CA TRP A 154 -0.40 9.15 -14.11
C TRP A 154 0.60 8.77 -13.01
N ALA A 155 1.66 8.04 -13.37
CA ALA A 155 2.74 7.66 -12.47
C ALA A 155 4.09 8.16 -13.03
N PRO A 156 4.95 8.77 -12.20
CA PRO A 156 6.31 9.11 -12.59
C PRO A 156 7.09 7.88 -13.05
N ASP A 157 7.91 8.04 -14.09
CA ASP A 157 8.80 6.98 -14.57
C ASP A 157 10.14 6.95 -13.81
N ASP A 158 10.59 8.10 -13.33
CA ASP A 158 11.86 8.23 -12.62
C ASP A 158 11.75 7.70 -11.17
N PRO A 159 12.50 6.63 -10.83
CA PRO A 159 12.50 6.01 -9.50
C PRO A 159 12.85 6.97 -8.35
N ASP A 160 13.67 8.00 -8.60
CA ASP A 160 14.14 8.92 -7.55
C ASP A 160 12.98 9.72 -6.93
N ASN A 161 11.91 9.97 -7.71
CA ASN A 161 10.67 10.58 -7.22
C ASN A 161 10.01 9.78 -6.09
N TYR A 162 10.19 8.46 -6.08
CA TYR A 162 9.61 7.59 -5.07
C TYR A 162 10.53 7.44 -3.85
N ALA A 163 11.85 7.52 -4.04
CA ALA A 163 12.82 7.43 -2.94
C ALA A 163 12.69 8.61 -1.95
N GLU A 164 12.52 9.84 -2.44
CA GLU A 164 12.28 11.00 -1.57
C GLU A 164 10.97 10.87 -0.80
N ARG A 165 9.91 10.42 -1.49
CA ARG A 165 8.61 10.17 -0.86
C ARG A 165 8.68 9.07 0.19
N ALA A 166 9.48 8.03 -0.05
CA ALA A 166 9.69 6.97 0.91
C ALA A 166 10.34 7.51 2.20
N ARG A 167 11.37 8.36 2.08
CA ARG A 167 11.97 9.02 3.24
C ARG A 167 10.96 9.86 4.02
N ALA A 168 10.17 10.67 3.31
CA ALA A 168 9.14 11.51 3.94
C ALA A 168 8.06 10.66 4.64
N LEU A 169 7.60 9.57 4.02
CA LEU A 169 6.64 8.65 4.59
C LEU A 169 7.18 7.97 5.84
N VAL A 170 8.41 7.44 5.79
CA VAL A 170 9.02 6.75 6.94
C VAL A 170 9.09 7.70 8.14
N ALA A 171 9.47 8.96 7.91
CA ALA A 171 9.60 9.99 8.94
C ALA A 171 8.26 10.52 9.47
N HIS A 172 7.29 10.77 8.60
CA HIS A 172 6.11 11.59 8.92
C HIS A 172 4.75 10.91 8.72
N GLY A 173 4.73 9.70 8.15
CA GLY A 173 3.51 8.93 7.91
C GLY A 173 2.69 9.42 6.73
N TYR A 174 1.43 8.99 6.69
CA TYR A 174 0.49 9.18 5.57
C TYR A 174 -0.32 10.47 5.65
N MET A 175 -0.40 11.13 6.81
CA MET A 175 -1.24 12.32 7.01
C MET A 175 -0.75 13.62 6.33
N PRO A 176 0.56 13.91 6.21
CA PRO A 176 1.02 15.19 5.66
C PRO A 176 0.50 15.53 4.25
N VAL A 177 0.19 14.53 3.42
CA VAL A 177 -0.41 14.78 2.09
C VAL A 177 -1.81 15.38 2.18
N VAL A 178 -2.58 15.03 3.22
CA VAL A 178 -3.94 15.54 3.45
C VAL A 178 -3.89 17.02 3.78
N ASP A 179 -2.93 17.43 4.61
CA ASP A 179 -2.77 18.84 4.98
C ASP A 179 -2.36 19.68 3.77
N LEU A 180 -1.43 19.19 2.95
CA LEU A 180 -1.07 19.82 1.68
C LEU A 180 -2.27 19.93 0.73
N ALA A 181 -3.10 18.88 0.65
CA ALA A 181 -4.30 18.87 -0.18
C ALA A 181 -5.34 19.90 0.26
N ARG A 182 -5.53 20.08 1.58
CA ARG A 182 -6.43 21.10 2.15
C ARG A 182 -5.95 22.52 1.84
N VAL A 183 -4.66 22.80 2.05
CA VAL A 183 -4.06 24.10 1.73
C VAL A 183 -4.20 24.42 0.24
N HIS A 184 -3.99 23.43 -0.63
CA HIS A 184 -4.19 23.60 -2.07
C HIS A 184 -5.65 23.96 -2.40
N GLN A 185 -6.63 23.28 -1.81
CA GLN A 185 -8.04 23.54 -2.08
C GLN A 185 -8.47 24.94 -1.61
N GLU A 186 -8.03 25.38 -0.43
CA GLU A 186 -8.29 26.73 0.09
C GLU A 186 -7.75 27.82 -0.85
N SER A 187 -6.55 27.61 -1.40
CA SER A 187 -5.91 28.56 -2.33
C SER A 187 -6.64 28.75 -3.67
N ARG A 188 -7.58 27.86 -4.00
CA ARG A 188 -8.38 27.93 -5.24
C ARG A 188 -9.73 28.62 -5.06
N VAL A 189 -10.16 28.84 -3.82
CA VAL A 189 -11.44 29.47 -3.49
C VAL A 189 -11.28 30.98 -3.25
N GLY A 190 -10.04 31.44 -2.99
CA GLY A 190 -9.67 32.86 -2.85
C GLY A 190 -9.21 33.48 -4.17
#